data_AF-A0AAV4HVB7-F1
#
_entry.id   AF-A0AAV4HVB7-F1
#
_cell.length_a   1.000
_cell.length_b   1.000
_cell.length_c   1.000
_cell.angle_alpha   90.00
_cell.angle_beta   90.00
_cell.angle_gamma   90.00
#
_symmetry.space_group_name_H-M   'P 1'
#
loop_
_entity.id
_entity.type
_entity.pdbx_description
1 polymer ?
#
loop_
_entity_poly.entity_id
_entity_poly.type
_entity_poly.pdbx_seq_one_letter_code
_entity_poly.pdbx_strand_id
1 'polypeptide(L)'
;CDRGTHGKDCSFFCSEHCKEEDNSCDNVDGTCDQGCDPGYQGAQCRQGCDRGTHGKNCSLFCSEHCKGEDNSCDNVDGTCDQNCDPGYQGALCTQACESGTYGKNCSLTCSEHCKGVDNFCDNVDGTCDQGCDPGYQGAQCRQECESGIYGKNCSLTCSEHCKGEDNSCDMVDGSCHHGCDPGYQGALCTQGELLSYTANNLDTFTVDTWNYICS
;
A
#
# COMPACT_ATOMS: atom_id res chain seq x y z
N CYS A 1 60.71 -9.55 -2.71
CA CYS A 1 60.22 -8.21 -2.35
C CYS A 1 59.94 -8.18 -0.87
N ASP A 2 59.93 -7.00 -0.25
CA ASP A 2 59.51 -6.87 1.14
C ASP A 2 57.98 -7.04 1.24
N ARG A 3 57.47 -7.39 2.43
CA ARG A 3 56.04 -7.66 2.62
C ARG A 3 55.19 -6.45 2.18
N GLY A 4 54.10 -6.71 1.47
CA GLY A 4 53.25 -5.67 0.89
C GLY A 4 53.75 -5.08 -0.44
N THR A 5 54.83 -5.62 -1.03
CA THR A 5 55.33 -5.20 -2.36
C THR A 5 55.56 -6.37 -3.32
N HIS A 6 55.35 -6.14 -4.63
CA HIS A 6 55.48 -7.14 -5.69
C HIS A 6 56.17 -6.60 -6.95
N GLY A 7 56.44 -7.52 -7.89
CA GLY A 7 57.00 -7.23 -9.20
C GLY A 7 58.53 -7.33 -9.26
N LYS A 8 59.07 -7.31 -10.48
CA LYS A 8 60.50 -7.56 -10.77
C LYS A 8 61.47 -6.71 -9.96
N ASP A 9 61.11 -5.45 -9.74
CA ASP A 9 61.90 -4.45 -8.99
C ASP A 9 61.18 -3.99 -7.71
N CYS A 10 60.23 -4.79 -7.20
CA CYS A 10 59.51 -4.59 -5.93
C CYS A 10 58.90 -3.19 -5.73
N SER A 11 58.49 -2.55 -6.84
CA SER A 11 58.07 -1.15 -6.89
C SER A 11 56.54 -0.96 -6.87
N PHE A 12 55.78 -2.06 -6.85
CA PHE A 12 54.31 -2.03 -6.76
C PHE A 12 53.85 -2.50 -5.39
N PHE A 13 52.86 -1.83 -4.81
CA PHE A 13 52.23 -2.27 -3.57
C PHE A 13 51.15 -3.32 -3.84
N CYS A 14 51.04 -4.31 -2.95
CA CYS A 14 49.90 -5.20 -2.86
C CYS A 14 48.59 -4.40 -2.62
N SER A 15 47.43 -4.99 -2.91
CA SER A 15 46.15 -4.35 -2.58
C SER A 15 45.91 -4.36 -1.08
N GLU A 16 45.33 -3.28 -0.55
CA GLU A 16 44.91 -3.20 0.85
C GLU A 16 43.69 -4.08 1.18
N HIS A 17 43.17 -4.80 0.21
CA HIS A 17 42.03 -5.73 0.33
C HIS A 17 42.44 -7.21 0.12
N CYS A 18 43.74 -7.54 0.17
CA CYS A 18 44.19 -8.93 0.29
C CYS A 18 43.96 -9.42 1.74
N LYS A 19 43.32 -10.58 1.94
CA LYS A 19 42.96 -11.13 3.27
C LYS A 19 44.10 -11.49 4.24
N GLU A 20 45.35 -11.26 3.89
CA GLU A 20 46.49 -11.58 4.77
C GLU A 20 46.78 -10.44 5.75
N GLU A 21 47.29 -10.78 6.94
CA GLU A 21 47.90 -9.79 7.82
C GLU A 21 49.01 -9.03 7.05
N ASP A 22 49.03 -7.70 7.20
CA ASP A 22 49.89 -6.76 6.46
C ASP A 22 49.67 -6.68 4.94
N ASN A 23 48.47 -7.00 4.44
CA ASN A 23 48.07 -6.80 3.02
C ASN A 23 49.03 -7.51 2.04
N SER A 24 49.37 -8.77 2.34
CA SER A 24 50.39 -9.54 1.63
C SER A 24 49.84 -10.26 0.39
N CYS A 25 50.68 -10.42 -0.64
CA CYS A 25 50.34 -10.93 -1.97
C CYS A 25 51.54 -11.60 -2.66
N ASP A 26 51.32 -12.34 -3.76
CA ASP A 26 52.39 -12.96 -4.55
C ASP A 26 53.42 -11.91 -4.99
N ASN A 27 54.69 -12.20 -4.73
CA ASN A 27 55.77 -11.23 -4.89
C ASN A 27 56.18 -11.00 -6.36
N VAL A 28 55.65 -11.78 -7.31
CA VAL A 28 55.94 -11.69 -8.74
C VAL A 28 54.86 -10.90 -9.46
N ASP A 29 53.58 -11.29 -9.32
CA ASP A 29 52.46 -10.73 -10.06
C ASP A 29 51.42 -9.97 -9.22
N GLY A 30 51.50 -10.04 -7.89
CA GLY A 30 50.64 -9.31 -6.97
C GLY A 30 49.30 -9.97 -6.63
N THR A 31 49.10 -11.23 -6.99
CA THR A 31 47.88 -12.00 -6.68
C THR A 31 47.68 -12.19 -5.17
N CYS A 32 46.47 -11.95 -4.67
CA CYS A 32 46.10 -12.23 -3.28
C CYS A 32 45.64 -13.71 -3.17
N ASP A 33 46.57 -14.64 -2.91
CA ASP A 33 46.28 -16.09 -2.92
C ASP A 33 45.20 -16.53 -1.90
N GLN A 34 45.05 -15.81 -0.78
CA GLN A 34 44.00 -16.06 0.22
C GLN A 34 42.65 -15.41 -0.14
N GLY A 35 42.57 -14.74 -1.28
CA GLY A 35 41.41 -14.01 -1.78
C GLY A 35 41.21 -12.63 -1.15
N CYS A 36 40.09 -12.01 -1.54
CA CYS A 36 39.81 -10.60 -1.28
C CYS A 36 38.91 -10.37 -0.07
N ASP A 37 39.03 -9.23 0.59
CA ASP A 37 38.06 -8.78 1.57
C ASP A 37 36.63 -8.66 1.01
N PRO A 38 35.58 -8.70 1.85
CA PRO A 38 34.21 -8.52 1.40
C PRO A 38 34.07 -7.20 0.64
N GLY A 39 33.32 -7.23 -0.47
CA GLY A 39 33.20 -6.10 -1.39
C GLY A 39 34.25 -6.01 -2.48
N TYR A 40 35.27 -6.88 -2.49
CA TYR A 40 36.34 -6.85 -3.48
C TYR A 40 36.52 -8.18 -4.22
N GLN A 41 37.01 -8.09 -5.46
CA GLN A 41 37.20 -9.21 -6.37
C GLN A 41 38.39 -9.00 -7.34
N GLY A 42 38.63 -10.02 -8.17
CA GLY A 42 39.78 -10.11 -9.08
C GLY A 42 41.04 -10.64 -8.38
N ALA A 43 42.00 -11.15 -9.16
CA ALA A 43 43.21 -11.82 -8.63
C ALA A 43 44.02 -10.93 -7.66
N GLN A 44 44.08 -9.62 -7.91
CA GLN A 44 44.78 -8.66 -7.05
C GLN A 44 43.85 -7.90 -6.08
N CYS A 45 42.56 -8.24 -5.99
CA CYS A 45 41.61 -7.58 -5.08
C CYS A 45 41.58 -6.04 -5.21
N ARG A 46 41.64 -5.52 -6.44
CA ARG A 46 41.58 -4.08 -6.76
C ARG A 46 40.25 -3.64 -7.37
N GLN A 47 39.39 -4.59 -7.74
CA GLN A 47 38.06 -4.32 -8.29
C GLN A 47 37.04 -4.47 -7.16
N GLY A 48 36.12 -3.51 -7.01
CA GLY A 48 34.95 -3.70 -6.15
C GLY A 48 33.99 -4.74 -6.75
N CYS A 49 32.97 -5.13 -5.99
CA CYS A 49 31.87 -5.90 -6.56
C CYS A 49 31.17 -5.10 -7.67
N ASP A 50 30.68 -5.81 -8.68
CA ASP A 50 29.91 -5.19 -9.75
C ASP A 50 28.52 -4.79 -9.23
N ARG A 51 27.89 -3.79 -9.84
CA ARG A 51 26.58 -3.28 -9.38
C ARG A 51 25.56 -4.40 -9.19
N GLY A 52 24.76 -4.28 -8.13
CA GLY A 52 23.80 -5.31 -7.75
C GLY A 52 24.40 -6.51 -7.01
N THR A 53 25.71 -6.52 -6.72
CA THR A 53 26.37 -7.59 -5.94
C THR A 53 27.21 -7.06 -4.78
N HIS A 54 27.30 -7.84 -3.70
CA HIS A 54 28.02 -7.46 -2.49
C HIS A 54 28.62 -8.65 -1.73
N GLY A 55 29.36 -8.36 -0.65
CA GLY A 55 29.85 -9.31 0.32
C GLY A 55 31.08 -10.10 -0.13
N LYS A 56 31.35 -11.23 0.53
CA LYS A 56 32.52 -12.07 0.26
C LYS A 56 32.44 -12.64 -1.17
N ASN A 57 33.49 -12.40 -1.95
CA ASN A 57 33.61 -12.83 -3.35
C ASN A 57 32.44 -12.34 -4.24
N CYS A 58 31.76 -11.25 -3.87
CA CYS A 58 30.64 -10.67 -4.62
C CYS A 58 29.51 -11.67 -4.92
N SER A 59 29.29 -12.62 -3.99
CA SER A 59 28.38 -13.76 -4.16
C SER A 59 26.96 -13.53 -3.66
N LEU A 60 26.70 -12.37 -3.04
CA LEU A 60 25.38 -11.94 -2.59
C LEU A 60 24.84 -10.89 -3.56
N PHE A 61 23.53 -10.84 -3.75
CA PHE A 61 22.86 -9.83 -4.55
C PHE A 61 22.25 -8.75 -3.67
N CYS A 62 22.31 -7.49 -4.11
CA CYS A 62 21.56 -6.39 -3.50
C CYS A 62 20.04 -6.69 -3.55
N SER A 63 19.27 -6.15 -2.59
CA SER A 63 17.82 -6.29 -2.60
C SER A 63 17.19 -5.65 -3.84
N GLU A 64 16.19 -6.31 -4.44
CA GLU A 64 15.43 -5.75 -5.57
C GLU A 64 14.56 -4.54 -5.21
N HIS A 65 14.51 -4.16 -3.92
CA HIS A 65 13.87 -2.94 -3.43
C HIS A 65 14.89 -1.88 -2.99
N CYS A 66 16.19 -2.08 -3.26
CA CYS A 66 17.18 -0.99 -3.20
C CYS A 66 16.89 -0.01 -4.34
N LYS A 67 16.52 1.23 -3.99
CA LYS A 67 16.16 2.22 -4.99
C LYS A 67 17.36 2.59 -5.87
N GLY A 68 17.19 2.59 -7.19
CA GLY A 68 18.20 3.08 -8.13
C GLY A 68 18.23 2.31 -9.44
N GLU A 69 19.26 2.57 -10.26
CA GLU A 69 19.62 1.66 -11.35
C GLU A 69 20.35 0.44 -10.79
N ASP A 70 20.13 -0.73 -11.39
CA ASP A 70 20.80 -2.00 -11.07
C ASP A 70 20.76 -2.41 -9.58
N ASN A 71 19.75 -1.95 -8.83
CA ASN A 71 19.57 -2.22 -7.40
C ASN A 71 20.79 -1.84 -6.54
N SER A 72 21.40 -0.68 -6.78
CA SER A 72 22.65 -0.25 -6.12
C SER A 72 22.62 -0.36 -4.59
N CYS A 73 23.65 -1.00 -4.03
CA CYS A 73 23.90 -1.13 -2.61
C CYS A 73 25.40 -1.15 -2.30
N ASP A 74 25.76 -0.89 -1.05
CA ASP A 74 27.12 -1.01 -0.53
C ASP A 74 27.71 -2.38 -0.84
N ASN A 75 28.87 -2.40 -1.50
CA ASN A 75 29.52 -3.62 -1.97
C ASN A 75 30.02 -4.51 -0.82
N VAL A 76 30.22 -3.98 0.38
CA VAL A 76 30.71 -4.75 1.54
C VAL A 76 29.56 -5.42 2.27
N ASP A 77 28.55 -4.65 2.70
CA ASP A 77 27.49 -5.13 3.61
C ASP A 77 26.09 -5.27 2.99
N GLY A 78 25.84 -4.67 1.82
CA GLY A 78 24.58 -4.75 1.09
C GLY A 78 23.55 -3.66 1.40
N THR A 79 23.91 -2.65 2.19
CA THR A 79 23.03 -1.52 2.54
C THR A 79 22.66 -0.69 1.30
N CYS A 80 21.38 -0.44 1.07
CA CYS A 80 20.91 0.26 -0.13
C CYS A 80 21.27 1.76 -0.11
N ASP A 81 21.94 2.25 -1.17
CA ASP A 81 22.53 3.60 -1.21
C ASP A 81 21.50 4.75 -1.20
N GLN A 82 20.32 4.53 -1.80
CA GLN A 82 19.33 5.59 -2.08
C GLN A 82 17.98 5.37 -1.37
N ASN A 83 18.01 4.66 -0.23
CA ASN A 83 16.83 4.16 0.51
C ASN A 83 16.05 3.07 -0.25
N CYS A 84 14.93 2.66 0.31
CA CYS A 84 14.05 1.63 -0.24
C CYS A 84 13.00 2.20 -1.20
N ASP A 85 12.49 1.31 -2.05
CA ASP A 85 11.23 1.53 -2.74
C ASP A 85 10.03 1.56 -1.76
N PRO A 86 8.90 2.18 -2.15
CA PRO A 86 7.70 2.23 -1.31
C PRO A 86 7.23 0.82 -0.94
N GLY A 87 6.78 0.66 0.30
CA GLY A 87 6.39 -0.63 0.86
C GLY A 87 7.52 -1.43 1.51
N TYR A 88 8.77 -0.96 1.43
CA TYR A 88 9.93 -1.60 2.05
C TYR A 88 10.72 -0.66 2.97
N GLN A 89 11.43 -1.26 3.94
CA GLN A 89 12.25 -0.57 4.94
C GLN A 89 13.44 -1.43 5.41
N GLY A 90 14.24 -0.86 6.31
CA GLY A 90 15.50 -1.44 6.80
C GLY A 90 16.68 -1.15 5.89
N ALA A 91 17.91 -1.31 6.41
CA ALA A 91 19.15 -0.98 5.68
C ALA A 91 19.30 -1.74 4.35
N LEU A 92 18.87 -3.00 4.33
CA LEU A 92 18.91 -3.87 3.14
C LEU A 92 17.61 -3.82 2.31
N CYS A 93 16.60 -3.03 2.69
CA CYS A 93 15.30 -2.98 2.03
C CYS A 93 14.65 -4.36 1.79
N THR A 94 14.80 -5.28 2.75
CA THR A 94 14.23 -6.64 2.72
C THR A 94 13.00 -6.80 3.62
N GLN A 95 12.65 -5.76 4.38
CA GLN A 95 11.51 -5.78 5.30
C GLN A 95 10.35 -5.05 4.63
N ALA A 96 9.26 -5.75 4.34
CA ALA A 96 8.01 -5.08 3.96
C ALA A 96 7.46 -4.25 5.14
N CYS A 97 6.59 -3.29 4.84
CA CYS A 97 5.88 -2.55 5.88
C CYS A 97 5.01 -3.47 6.75
N GLU A 98 4.95 -3.15 8.04
CA GLU A 98 4.09 -3.86 8.98
C GLU A 98 2.61 -3.60 8.66
N SER A 99 1.74 -4.58 8.93
CA SER A 99 0.30 -4.46 8.67
C SER A 99 -0.28 -3.19 9.30
N GLY A 100 -1.10 -2.48 8.53
CA GLY A 100 -1.59 -1.15 8.90
C GLY A 100 -0.71 0.02 8.45
N THR A 101 0.48 -0.24 7.86
CA THR A 101 1.37 0.81 7.31
C THR A 101 1.78 0.57 5.86
N TYR A 102 2.04 1.66 5.13
CA TYR A 102 2.38 1.62 3.71
C TYR A 102 3.27 2.79 3.25
N GLY A 103 3.69 2.74 1.98
CA GLY A 103 4.38 3.81 1.28
C GLY A 103 5.87 3.92 1.62
N LYS A 104 6.46 5.09 1.35
CA LYS A 104 7.90 5.32 1.59
C LYS A 104 8.21 5.23 3.09
N ASN A 105 9.20 4.41 3.43
CA ASN A 105 9.65 4.17 4.81
C ASN A 105 8.48 3.80 5.76
N CYS A 106 7.42 3.17 5.24
CA CYS A 106 6.25 2.74 6.03
C CYS A 106 5.61 3.86 6.86
N SER A 107 5.68 5.09 6.36
CA SER A 107 5.31 6.31 7.09
C SER A 107 3.84 6.72 6.94
N LEU A 108 3.05 6.00 6.14
CA LEU A 108 1.62 6.23 5.95
C LEU A 108 0.83 5.10 6.60
N THR A 109 -0.35 5.41 7.15
CA THR A 109 -1.22 4.43 7.84
C THR A 109 -2.42 4.07 6.97
N CYS A 110 -2.73 2.78 6.85
CA CYS A 110 -3.95 2.28 6.20
C CYS A 110 -5.21 2.96 6.76
N SER A 111 -6.29 3.02 5.97
CA SER A 111 -7.58 3.51 6.49
C SER A 111 -8.16 2.54 7.51
N GLU A 112 -8.77 3.05 8.58
CA GLU A 112 -9.50 2.24 9.55
C GLU A 112 -10.80 1.63 9.00
N HIS A 113 -11.16 1.97 7.76
CA HIS A 113 -12.29 1.41 7.01
C HIS A 113 -11.86 0.43 5.90
N CYS A 114 -10.57 0.06 5.84
CA CYS A 114 -10.11 -1.08 5.03
C CYS A 114 -10.64 -2.38 5.65
N LYS A 115 -11.35 -3.21 4.86
CA LYS A 115 -11.79 -4.52 5.35
C LYS A 115 -10.62 -5.47 5.59
N GLY A 116 -10.60 -6.13 6.74
CA GLY A 116 -9.61 -7.15 7.06
C GLY A 116 -9.39 -7.31 8.56
N VAL A 117 -8.32 -8.00 8.90
CA VAL A 117 -7.72 -7.95 10.24
C VAL A 117 -6.68 -6.83 10.23
N ASP A 118 -6.57 -6.10 11.35
CA ASP A 118 -5.57 -5.03 11.57
C ASP A 118 -5.50 -3.96 10.46
N ASN A 119 -6.66 -3.63 9.86
CA ASN A 119 -6.81 -2.64 8.79
C ASN A 119 -5.86 -2.86 7.61
N PHE A 120 -5.64 -4.12 7.24
CA PHE A 120 -4.71 -4.52 6.17
C PHE A 120 -4.98 -3.79 4.84
N CYS A 121 -3.94 -3.18 4.29
CA CYS A 121 -3.91 -2.56 2.97
C CYS A 121 -2.58 -2.88 2.27
N ASP A 122 -2.52 -2.69 0.94
CA ASP A 122 -1.31 -2.84 0.16
C ASP A 122 -0.17 -1.98 0.73
N ASN A 123 1.01 -2.59 0.94
CA ASN A 123 2.13 -1.92 1.59
C ASN A 123 2.78 -0.85 0.69
N VAL A 124 2.60 -0.88 -0.63
CA VAL A 124 3.20 0.05 -1.57
C VAL A 124 2.35 1.33 -1.69
N ASP A 125 1.06 1.20 -1.95
CA ASP A 125 0.16 2.31 -2.28
C ASP A 125 -1.02 2.56 -1.31
N GLY A 126 -1.27 1.63 -0.38
CA GLY A 126 -2.29 1.74 0.65
C GLY A 126 -3.69 1.29 0.24
N THR A 127 -3.85 0.63 -0.90
CA THR A 127 -5.14 0.14 -1.40
C THR A 127 -5.73 -0.94 -0.48
N CYS A 128 -7.01 -0.82 -0.13
CA CYS A 128 -7.74 -1.81 0.65
C CYS A 128 -8.29 -2.91 -0.29
N ASP A 129 -7.49 -3.93 -0.61
CA ASP A 129 -7.85 -4.97 -1.61
C ASP A 129 -9.14 -5.75 -1.30
N GLN A 130 -9.52 -5.87 -0.02
CA GLN A 130 -10.78 -6.51 0.41
C GLN A 130 -12.00 -5.58 0.29
N GLY A 131 -11.78 -4.33 -0.14
CA GLY A 131 -12.76 -3.25 -0.23
C GLY A 131 -13.02 -2.54 1.10
N CYS A 132 -14.02 -1.66 1.07
CA CYS A 132 -14.32 -0.77 2.19
C CYS A 132 -15.45 -1.29 3.07
N ASP A 133 -15.45 -0.87 4.33
CA ASP A 133 -16.63 -0.96 5.19
C ASP A 133 -17.84 -0.18 4.63
N PRO A 134 -19.07 -0.57 4.99
CA PRO A 134 -20.26 0.14 4.51
C PRO A 134 -20.22 1.60 4.98
N GLY A 135 -20.61 2.52 4.12
CA GLY A 135 -20.42 3.96 4.33
C GLY A 135 -19.13 4.52 3.73
N TYR A 136 -18.19 3.68 3.27
CA TYR A 136 -16.92 4.12 2.69
C TYR A 136 -16.66 3.59 1.29
N GLN A 137 -15.87 4.34 0.52
CA GLN A 137 -15.48 4.07 -0.86
C GLN A 137 -14.08 4.62 -1.22
N GLY A 138 -13.69 4.40 -2.49
CA GLY A 138 -12.36 4.71 -3.01
C GLY A 138 -11.32 3.63 -2.69
N ALA A 139 -10.20 3.60 -3.43
CA ALA A 139 -9.17 2.55 -3.30
C ALA A 139 -8.60 2.41 -1.88
N GLN A 140 -8.43 3.53 -1.18
CA GLN A 140 -7.91 3.57 0.20
C GLN A 140 -9.03 3.67 1.26
N CYS A 141 -10.31 3.56 0.90
CA CYS A 141 -11.44 3.65 1.84
C CYS A 141 -11.40 4.88 2.76
N ARG A 142 -11.08 6.05 2.20
CA ARG A 142 -11.02 7.37 2.89
C ARG A 142 -12.10 8.35 2.42
N GLN A 143 -12.98 7.92 1.52
CA GLN A 143 -14.10 8.71 1.04
C GLN A 143 -15.37 8.15 1.66
N GLU A 144 -16.13 9.00 2.34
CA GLU A 144 -17.47 8.67 2.82
C GLU A 144 -18.44 8.57 1.63
N CYS A 145 -19.57 7.90 1.83
CA CYS A 145 -20.68 7.96 0.88
C CYS A 145 -21.26 9.37 0.84
N GLU A 146 -21.54 9.85 -0.37
CA GLU A 146 -22.26 11.11 -0.55
C GLU A 146 -23.72 10.97 -0.08
N SER A 147 -24.38 12.07 0.28
CA SER A 147 -25.79 12.03 0.69
C SER A 147 -26.66 11.40 -0.41
N GLY A 148 -27.59 10.54 -0.01
CA GLY A 148 -28.46 9.81 -0.93
C GLY A 148 -27.91 8.44 -1.39
N ILE A 149 -26.68 8.07 -1.03
CA ILE A 149 -26.13 6.72 -1.28
C ILE A 149 -25.54 6.08 -0.01
N TYR A 150 -25.60 4.75 0.08
CA TYR A 150 -25.20 3.99 1.28
C TYR A 150 -24.65 2.60 0.97
N GLY A 151 -24.20 1.91 2.02
CA GLY A 151 -23.81 0.51 1.98
C GLY A 151 -22.37 0.28 1.51
N LYS A 152 -22.05 -0.96 1.11
CA LYS A 152 -20.70 -1.33 0.65
C LYS A 152 -20.36 -0.55 -0.63
N ASN A 153 -19.23 0.15 -0.65
CA ASN A 153 -18.75 0.95 -1.78
C ASN A 153 -19.82 1.95 -2.29
N CYS A 154 -20.72 2.41 -1.41
CA CYS A 154 -21.77 3.40 -1.71
C CYS A 154 -22.67 3.01 -2.91
N SER A 155 -22.90 1.71 -3.11
CA SER A 155 -23.57 1.18 -4.31
C SER A 155 -25.10 1.07 -4.19
N LEU A 156 -25.69 1.49 -3.07
CA LEU A 156 -27.14 1.50 -2.83
C LEU A 156 -27.64 2.94 -2.72
N THR A 157 -28.86 3.22 -3.15
CA THR A 157 -29.47 4.55 -3.11
C THR A 157 -30.53 4.61 -2.01
N CYS A 158 -30.53 5.70 -1.24
CA CYS A 158 -31.55 5.99 -0.22
C CYS A 158 -32.96 5.96 -0.84
N SER A 159 -33.97 5.63 -0.03
CA SER A 159 -35.37 5.71 -0.48
C SER A 159 -35.78 7.15 -0.72
N GLU A 160 -36.46 7.40 -1.84
CA GLU A 160 -37.09 8.69 -2.14
C GLU A 160 -38.26 9.04 -1.18
N HIS A 161 -38.57 8.15 -0.24
CA HIS A 161 -39.56 8.35 0.83
C HIS A 161 -38.91 8.55 2.21
N CYS A 162 -37.58 8.68 2.29
CA CYS A 162 -36.91 9.20 3.48
C CYS A 162 -37.26 10.68 3.65
N LYS A 163 -37.83 11.05 4.80
CA LYS A 163 -38.04 12.45 5.15
C LYS A 163 -36.70 13.16 5.38
N GLY A 164 -36.61 14.42 4.94
CA GLY A 164 -35.46 15.28 5.17
C GLY A 164 -35.18 16.16 3.95
N GLU A 165 -34.03 16.82 3.96
CA GLU A 165 -33.44 17.38 2.75
C GLU A 165 -32.65 16.27 2.02
N ASP A 166 -32.54 16.38 0.70
CA ASP A 166 -31.77 15.49 -0.20
C ASP A 166 -32.03 13.97 -0.11
N ASN A 167 -33.20 13.55 0.39
CA ASN A 167 -33.55 12.14 0.65
C ASN A 167 -32.50 11.42 1.50
N SER A 168 -31.86 12.14 2.43
CA SER A 168 -30.70 11.66 3.18
C SER A 168 -31.06 10.48 4.10
N CYS A 169 -30.19 9.46 4.10
CA CYS A 169 -30.29 8.26 4.93
C CYS A 169 -28.91 7.86 5.45
N ASP A 170 -28.86 6.97 6.43
CA ASP A 170 -27.63 6.48 7.02
C ASP A 170 -26.71 5.85 5.96
N MET A 171 -25.50 6.36 5.83
CA MET A 171 -24.49 5.91 4.86
C MET A 171 -24.06 4.44 5.03
N VAL A 172 -24.22 3.85 6.22
CA VAL A 172 -23.82 2.48 6.53
C VAL A 172 -24.93 1.50 6.20
N ASP A 173 -26.16 1.75 6.68
CA ASP A 173 -27.28 0.80 6.63
C ASP A 173 -28.51 1.23 5.80
N GLY A 174 -28.57 2.50 5.39
CA GLY A 174 -29.63 3.07 4.56
C GLY A 174 -30.86 3.58 5.32
N SER A 175 -30.83 3.60 6.65
CA SER A 175 -31.99 3.97 7.46
C SER A 175 -32.32 5.48 7.41
N CYS A 176 -33.60 5.81 7.25
CA CYS A 176 -34.05 7.20 7.12
C CYS A 176 -34.12 7.88 8.50
N HIS A 177 -33.19 8.79 8.81
CA HIS A 177 -33.06 9.41 10.15
C HIS A 177 -34.30 10.19 10.62
N HIS A 178 -35.09 10.75 9.71
CA HIS A 178 -36.33 11.50 10.06
C HIS A 178 -37.63 10.70 9.77
N GLY A 179 -37.51 9.39 9.53
CA GLY A 179 -38.62 8.50 9.25
C GLY A 179 -39.18 8.63 7.82
N CYS A 180 -40.36 8.07 7.60
CA CYS A 180 -40.94 7.85 6.28
C CYS A 180 -42.05 8.83 5.92
N ASP A 181 -42.19 9.12 4.63
CA ASP A 181 -43.36 9.81 4.09
C ASP A 181 -44.69 9.05 4.29
N PRO A 182 -45.84 9.76 4.28
CA PRO A 182 -47.14 9.15 4.50
C PRO A 182 -47.41 7.98 3.53
N GLY A 183 -47.76 6.81 4.07
CA GLY A 183 -47.99 5.58 3.31
C GLY A 183 -46.80 4.62 3.28
N TYR A 184 -45.60 5.07 3.69
CA TYR A 184 -44.38 4.25 3.75
C TYR A 184 -43.96 3.95 5.19
N GLN A 185 -43.35 2.77 5.38
CA GLN A 185 -42.87 2.28 6.67
C GLN A 185 -41.59 1.42 6.55
N GLY A 186 -41.06 1.01 7.70
CA GLY A 186 -39.78 0.31 7.83
C GLY A 186 -38.57 1.26 7.88
N ALA A 187 -37.41 0.77 8.32
CA ALA A 187 -36.22 1.62 8.50
C ALA A 187 -35.73 2.29 7.20
N LEU A 188 -35.90 1.59 6.06
CA LEU A 188 -35.53 2.07 4.73
C LEU A 188 -36.68 2.79 4.00
N CYS A 189 -37.87 2.91 4.61
CA CYS A 189 -39.06 3.51 3.99
C CYS A 189 -39.42 2.95 2.59
N THR A 190 -39.15 1.65 2.36
CA THR A 190 -39.45 0.94 1.10
C THR A 190 -40.74 0.11 1.17
N GLN A 191 -41.33 -0.05 2.35
CA GLN A 191 -42.56 -0.83 2.54
C GLN A 191 -43.75 0.13 2.46
N GLY A 192 -44.37 0.23 1.28
CA GLY A 192 -45.66 0.89 1.14
C GLY A 192 -46.80 -0.05 1.57
N GLU A 193 -47.74 0.42 2.39
CA GLU A 193 -49.07 -0.19 2.33
C GLU A 193 -49.69 0.21 1.00
N LEU A 194 -49.99 -0.78 0.14
CA LEU A 194 -51.03 -0.60 -0.86
C LEU A 194 -52.26 -0.13 -0.10
N LEU A 195 -52.66 1.14 -0.28
CA LEU A 195 -53.97 1.62 0.14
C LEU A 195 -54.97 0.63 -0.44
N SER A 196 -55.52 -0.20 0.44
CA SER A 196 -56.42 -1.28 0.04
C SER A 196 -57.70 -0.61 -0.45
N TYR A 197 -57.72 -0.31 -1.74
CA TYR A 197 -58.91 0.14 -2.45
C TYR A 197 -59.88 -1.04 -2.41
N THR A 198 -60.64 -1.14 -1.31
CA THR A 198 -61.86 -1.93 -1.26
C THR A 198 -62.83 -1.24 -2.19
N ALA A 199 -62.69 -1.54 -3.49
CA ALA A 199 -63.63 -1.20 -4.54
C ALA A 199 -64.90 -2.04 -4.36
N ASN A 200 -65.52 -1.95 -3.19
CA ASN A 200 -66.89 -2.36 -2.94
C ASN A 200 -67.79 -1.33 -3.60
N ASN A 201 -67.84 -1.44 -4.93
CA ASN A 201 -68.73 -0.67 -5.77
C ASN A 201 -70.16 -1.12 -5.49
N LEU A 202 -70.89 -0.35 -4.68
CA LEU A 202 -72.36 -0.31 -4.65
C LEU A 202 -72.81 1.03 -4.03
N ASP A 203 -73.14 1.95 -4.94
CA ASP A 203 -74.12 3.04 -4.83
C ASP A 203 -74.08 4.08 -3.68
N THR A 204 -74.02 5.33 -4.13
CA THR A 204 -74.48 6.58 -3.47
C THR A 204 -73.79 7.04 -2.19
N PHE A 205 -73.17 8.23 -2.22
CA PHE A 205 -73.78 9.46 -1.69
C PHE A 205 -73.03 10.72 -2.19
N THR A 206 -73.74 11.85 -2.29
CA THR A 206 -73.33 13.14 -2.84
C THR A 206 -72.69 14.10 -1.81
N VAL A 207 -72.24 15.29 -2.30
CA VAL A 207 -71.83 16.52 -1.57
C VAL A 207 -70.36 16.51 -1.09
N ASP A 208 -69.45 17.38 -1.54
CA ASP A 208 -69.53 18.40 -2.63
C ASP A 208 -68.14 18.76 -3.21
N THR A 209 -68.08 19.83 -4.01
CA THR A 209 -66.87 20.58 -4.41
C THR A 209 -66.08 21.15 -3.22
N TRP A 210 -64.77 21.41 -3.42
CA TRP A 210 -64.19 22.76 -3.46
C TRP A 210 -62.78 22.71 -4.10
N ASN A 211 -62.39 23.77 -4.79
CA ASN A 211 -61.19 23.81 -5.64
C ASN A 211 -59.87 23.84 -4.85
N TYR A 212 -58.84 23.17 -5.38
CA TYR A 212 -57.49 23.73 -5.40
C TYR A 212 -56.89 23.60 -6.81
N ILE A 213 -56.66 24.76 -7.43
CA ILE A 213 -55.94 24.88 -8.71
C ILE A 213 -54.46 25.06 -8.35
N CYS A 214 -53.59 24.19 -8.87
CA CYS A 214 -52.17 24.50 -8.93
C CYS A 214 -51.93 25.46 -10.11
N SER A 215 -51.30 26.60 -9.82
CA SER A 215 -50.77 27.54 -10.81
C SER A 215 -49.28 27.28 -11.03
#